data_AF-A0A453Q2H1-F1
#
_entry.id   AF-A0A453Q2H1-F1
#
_cell.length_a   1.000
_cell.length_b   1.000
_cell.length_c   1.000
_cell.angle_alpha   90.00
_cell.angle_beta   90.00
_cell.angle_gamma   90.00
#
_symmetry.space_group_name_H-M   'P 1'
#
loop_
_entity.id
_entity.type
_entity.pdbx_description
1 polymer ?
#
loop_
_entity_poly.entity_id
_entity_poly.type
_entity_poly.pdbx_seq_one_letter_code
_entity_poly.pdbx_strand_id
1 'polypeptide(L)'
;PVAFSWLTSLALERLAFGHSDITELISSCGRLRRLTLRTCRLVDLPFVLKIDTPCSGIQELKFLCVGCTRIDLISVPKLRQVVCHSWISEKLPLHFGYVPELRSVLLDSRAMAW
;
A
#
# COMPACT_ATOMS: atom_id res chain seq x y z
N PRO A 1 9.26 -14.65 9.98
CA PRO A 1 8.86 -16.06 9.74
C PRO A 1 9.51 -16.62 8.47
N VAL A 2 10.29 -17.71 8.59
CA VAL A 2 11.02 -18.35 7.48
C VAL A 2 10.08 -18.74 6.33
N ALA A 3 8.83 -19.07 6.64
CA ALA A 3 7.79 -19.44 5.68
C ALA A 3 7.55 -18.41 4.55
N PHE A 4 7.78 -17.12 4.80
CA PHE A 4 7.52 -16.05 3.81
C PHE A 4 8.79 -15.46 3.20
N SER A 5 9.96 -16.01 3.52
CA SER A 5 11.27 -15.48 3.05
C SER A 5 11.44 -15.54 1.52
N TRP A 6 10.69 -16.39 0.83
CA TRP A 6 10.72 -16.56 -0.62
C TRP A 6 9.55 -15.88 -1.34
N LEU A 7 8.62 -15.30 -0.60
CA LEU A 7 7.41 -14.75 -1.16
C LEU A 7 7.72 -13.45 -1.90
N THR A 8 7.47 -13.43 -3.21
CA THR A 8 7.74 -12.27 -4.07
C THR A 8 6.48 -11.45 -4.36
N SER A 9 5.31 -12.03 -4.17
CA SER A 9 4.02 -11.40 -4.44
C SER A 9 3.00 -11.84 -3.39
N LEU A 10 2.35 -10.87 -2.76
CA LEU A 10 1.31 -11.10 -1.75
C LEU A 10 0.04 -10.34 -2.12
N ALA A 11 -1.10 -10.99 -2.03
CA ALA A 11 -2.40 -10.36 -2.12
C ALA A 11 -3.16 -10.62 -0.83
N LEU A 12 -3.65 -9.55 -0.21
CA LEU A 12 -4.48 -9.59 0.98
C LEU A 12 -5.88 -9.12 0.60
N GLU A 13 -6.90 -9.86 1.03
CA GLU A 13 -8.28 -9.60 0.64
C GLU A 13 -9.19 -9.62 1.87
N ARG A 14 -10.05 -8.59 2.00
CA ARG A 14 -11.05 -8.46 3.09
C ARG A 14 -10.46 -8.55 4.51
N LEU A 15 -9.25 -8.06 4.69
CA LEU A 15 -8.58 -8.01 5.99
C LEU A 15 -8.70 -6.61 6.62
N ALA A 16 -8.62 -6.59 7.96
CA ALA A 16 -8.52 -5.38 8.74
C ALA A 16 -7.09 -5.30 9.33
N PHE A 17 -6.46 -4.12 9.28
CA PHE A 17 -5.09 -3.93 9.75
C PHE A 17 -4.97 -2.68 10.61
N GLY A 18 -4.03 -2.70 11.56
CA GLY A 18 -3.57 -1.52 12.28
C GLY A 18 -2.58 -0.68 11.47
N HIS A 19 -2.10 0.42 12.05
CA HIS A 19 -1.19 1.37 11.37
C HIS A 19 0.14 0.74 10.91
N SER A 20 0.71 -0.17 11.70
CA SER A 20 2.06 -0.73 11.46
C SER A 20 2.06 -2.04 10.70
N ASP A 21 0.94 -2.78 10.69
CA ASP A 21 0.86 -4.16 10.18
C ASP A 21 1.39 -4.30 8.75
N ILE A 22 1.05 -3.36 7.86
CA ILE A 22 1.49 -3.40 6.46
C ILE A 22 3.00 -3.15 6.35
N THR A 23 3.52 -2.20 7.13
CA THR A 23 4.96 -1.89 7.15
C THR A 23 5.76 -3.06 7.72
N GLU A 24 5.28 -3.69 8.79
CA GLU A 24 5.88 -4.89 9.38
C GLU A 24 5.82 -6.10 8.44
N LEU A 25 4.71 -6.29 7.74
CA LEU A 25 4.55 -7.34 6.74
C LEU A 25 5.55 -7.18 5.60
N ILE A 26 5.68 -5.97 5.05
CA ILE A 26 6.65 -5.68 3.99
C ILE A 26 8.08 -5.90 4.49
N SER A 27 8.39 -5.43 5.69
CA SER A 27 9.73 -5.53 6.27
C SER A 27 10.12 -6.96 6.64
N SER A 28 9.17 -7.79 7.05
CA SER A 28 9.41 -9.20 7.38
C SER A 28 9.56 -10.10 6.15
N CYS A 29 9.09 -9.67 4.98
CA CYS A 29 9.18 -10.42 3.72
C CYS A 29 10.28 -9.86 2.81
N GLY A 30 11.55 -10.19 3.11
CA GLY A 30 12.71 -9.59 2.42
C GLY A 30 12.79 -9.76 0.89
N ARG A 31 12.03 -10.69 0.30
CA ARG A 31 11.95 -10.88 -1.16
C ARG A 31 10.66 -10.35 -1.78
N LEU A 32 9.76 -9.77 -0.98
CA LEU A 32 8.49 -9.25 -1.46
C LEU A 32 8.73 -8.10 -2.45
N ARG A 33 8.21 -8.26 -3.66
CA ARG A 33 8.28 -7.27 -4.73
C ARG A 33 6.93 -6.64 -4.98
N ARG A 34 5.83 -7.36 -4.75
CA ARG A 34 4.48 -6.90 -5.03
C ARG A 34 3.57 -7.13 -3.84
N LEU A 35 2.85 -6.10 -3.44
CA LEU A 35 1.77 -6.19 -2.45
C LEU A 35 0.48 -5.64 -3.06
N THR A 36 -0.59 -6.42 -2.96
CA THR A 36 -1.94 -6.02 -3.36
C THR A 36 -2.85 -6.09 -2.14
N LEU A 37 -3.52 -4.98 -1.83
CA LEU A 37 -4.54 -4.89 -0.80
C LEU A 37 -5.89 -4.73 -1.49
N ARG A 38 -6.81 -5.67 -1.28
CA ARG A 38 -8.13 -5.69 -1.90
C ARG A 38 -9.24 -5.68 -0.86
N THR A 39 -10.09 -4.65 -0.90
CA THR A 39 -11.24 -4.53 0.02
C THR A 39 -10.81 -4.61 1.49
N CYS A 40 -9.61 -4.12 1.78
CA CYS A 40 -9.07 -4.10 3.14
C CYS A 40 -9.40 -2.78 3.83
N ARG A 41 -9.40 -2.76 5.17
CA ARG A 41 -9.72 -1.56 5.95
C ARG A 41 -8.69 -1.32 7.05
N LEU A 42 -8.45 -0.04 7.37
CA LEU A 42 -7.67 0.35 8.54
C LEU A 42 -8.59 0.41 9.76
N VAL A 43 -8.17 -0.14 10.90
CA VAL A 43 -9.00 -0.15 12.12
C VAL A 43 -8.75 1.07 13.01
N ASP A 44 -7.52 1.58 13.00
CA ASP A 44 -7.10 2.66 13.89
C ASP A 44 -7.36 4.05 13.30
N LEU A 45 -7.86 4.96 14.15
CA LEU A 45 -8.06 6.37 13.82
C LEU A 45 -6.78 7.20 14.07
N PRO A 46 -6.42 8.15 13.18
CA PRO A 46 -7.07 8.46 11.91
C PRO A 46 -6.81 7.35 10.87
N PHE A 47 -7.74 7.16 9.93
CA PHE A 47 -7.68 6.11 8.89
C PHE A 47 -6.61 6.37 7.81
N VAL A 48 -5.37 6.64 8.22
CA VAL A 48 -4.23 6.96 7.36
C VAL A 48 -3.27 5.77 7.30
N LEU A 49 -3.12 5.17 6.14
CA LEU A 49 -2.16 4.09 5.91
C LEU A 49 -0.78 4.68 5.67
N LYS A 50 0.17 4.46 6.58
CA LYS A 50 1.55 4.92 6.44
C LYS A 50 2.44 3.74 6.07
N ILE A 51 3.23 3.91 5.01
CA ILE A 51 4.20 2.90 4.57
C ILE A 51 5.59 3.51 4.61
N ASP A 52 6.39 3.03 5.54
CA ASP A 52 7.79 3.44 5.73
C ASP A 52 8.69 2.20 5.70
N THR A 53 9.25 1.90 4.54
CA THR A 53 9.99 0.64 4.31
C THR A 53 11.25 0.89 3.47
N PRO A 54 12.21 1.69 3.99
CA PRO A 54 13.39 2.14 3.24
C PRO A 54 14.30 0.98 2.80
N CYS A 55 14.35 -0.09 3.57
CA CYS A 55 15.16 -1.28 3.29
C CYS A 55 14.42 -2.34 2.45
N SER A 56 13.15 -2.11 2.10
CA SER A 56 12.36 -3.11 1.40
C SER A 56 12.70 -3.20 -0.08
N GLY A 57 12.53 -4.39 -0.62
CA GLY A 57 12.66 -4.67 -2.03
C GLY A 57 11.38 -4.41 -2.84
N ILE A 58 10.38 -3.73 -2.28
CA ILE A 58 9.05 -3.62 -2.88
C ILE A 58 9.11 -2.74 -4.14
N GLN A 59 8.45 -3.21 -5.20
CA GLN A 59 8.43 -2.58 -6.52
C GLN A 59 7.02 -2.20 -6.95
N GLU A 60 5.99 -2.91 -6.49
CA GLU A 60 4.61 -2.61 -6.82
C GLU A 60 3.72 -2.61 -5.58
N LEU A 61 2.95 -1.53 -5.43
CA LEU A 61 1.89 -1.41 -4.44
C LEU A 61 0.55 -1.23 -5.15
N LYS A 62 -0.42 -2.09 -4.84
CA LYS A 62 -1.77 -2.01 -5.42
C LYS A 62 -2.80 -1.89 -4.30
N PHE A 63 -3.57 -0.83 -4.34
CA PHE A 63 -4.65 -0.53 -3.40
C PHE A 63 -5.97 -0.57 -4.16
N LEU A 64 -6.77 -1.61 -3.92
CA LEU A 64 -8.03 -1.84 -4.60
C LEU A 64 -9.16 -1.75 -3.58
N CYS A 65 -9.98 -0.70 -3.62
CA CYS A 65 -11.10 -0.50 -2.70
C CYS A 65 -10.66 -0.54 -1.21
N VAL A 66 -9.58 0.19 -0.87
CA VAL A 66 -9.05 0.22 0.50
C VAL A 66 -9.80 1.26 1.34
N GLY A 67 -10.35 0.84 2.47
CA GLY A 67 -11.03 1.68 3.46
C GLY A 67 -10.04 2.50 4.29
N CYS A 68 -9.43 3.50 3.68
CA CYS A 68 -8.58 4.49 4.32
C CYS A 68 -8.85 5.88 3.71
N THR A 69 -8.66 6.94 4.48
CA THR A 69 -8.85 8.32 4.00
C THR A 69 -7.63 8.84 3.23
N ARG A 70 -6.45 8.29 3.53
CA ARG A 70 -5.16 8.72 2.99
C ARG A 70 -4.13 7.59 3.08
N ILE A 71 -3.22 7.55 2.13
CA ILE A 71 -2.09 6.63 1.99
C ILE A 71 -0.83 7.48 1.86
N ASP A 72 0.05 7.37 2.85
CA ASP A 72 1.31 8.10 2.89
C ASP A 72 2.46 7.12 2.66
N LEU A 73 3.12 7.25 1.51
CA LEU A 73 4.32 6.51 1.15
C LEU A 73 5.55 7.29 1.64
N ILE A 74 5.92 7.11 2.91
CA ILE A 74 6.96 7.90 3.58
C ILE A 74 8.33 7.64 2.94
N SER A 75 8.77 6.38 2.89
CA SER A 75 10.02 5.98 2.25
C SER A 75 9.90 4.59 1.64
N VAL A 76 9.88 4.52 0.30
CA VAL A 76 9.77 3.27 -0.44
C VAL A 76 10.65 3.36 -1.70
N PRO A 77 11.98 3.34 -1.56
CA PRO A 77 12.88 3.79 -2.62
C PRO A 77 12.89 2.91 -3.87
N LYS A 78 12.57 1.62 -3.73
CA LYS A 78 12.52 0.64 -4.84
C LYS A 78 11.16 0.56 -5.53
N LEU A 79 10.20 1.37 -5.09
CA LEU A 79 8.84 1.39 -5.64
C LEU A 79 8.87 1.90 -7.07
N ARG A 80 8.32 1.12 -8.00
CA ARG A 80 8.25 1.44 -9.44
C ARG A 80 6.84 1.73 -9.88
N GLN A 81 5.85 1.10 -9.26
CA GLN A 81 4.46 1.25 -9.63
C GLN A 81 3.55 1.36 -8.41
N VAL A 82 2.64 2.32 -8.47
CA VAL A 82 1.51 2.43 -7.56
C VAL A 82 0.22 2.33 -8.35
N VAL A 83 -0.69 1.47 -7.91
CA VAL A 83 -2.05 1.40 -8.42
C VAL A 83 -3.01 1.72 -7.28
N CYS A 84 -3.89 2.69 -7.49
CA CYS A 84 -4.97 3.00 -6.57
C CYS A 84 -6.28 2.98 -7.35
N HIS A 85 -7.19 2.09 -6.94
CA HIS A 85 -8.49 1.93 -7.58
C HIS A 85 -9.62 2.05 -6.55
N SER A 86 -10.68 2.76 -6.91
CA SER A 86 -11.91 2.92 -6.12
C SER A 86 -11.65 3.42 -4.68
N TRP A 87 -11.00 4.58 -4.54
CA TRP A 87 -10.89 5.26 -3.24
C TRP A 87 -12.14 6.09 -2.92
N ILE A 88 -12.39 6.32 -1.63
CA ILE A 88 -13.65 6.91 -1.12
C ILE A 88 -13.60 8.45 -1.06
N SER A 89 -12.41 9.04 -0.95
CA SER A 89 -12.23 10.49 -0.74
C SER A 89 -12.32 11.31 -2.05
N GLU A 90 -12.88 12.52 -1.99
CA GLU A 90 -12.82 13.51 -3.08
C GLU A 90 -11.39 13.94 -3.40
N LYS A 91 -10.50 13.92 -2.40
CA LYS A 91 -9.09 14.27 -2.56
C LYS A 91 -8.26 13.03 -2.84
N LEU A 92 -7.26 13.23 -3.69
CA LEU A 92 -6.30 12.21 -4.10
C LEU A 92 -5.70 11.56 -2.84
N PRO A 93 -5.88 10.24 -2.64
CA PRO A 93 -5.59 9.61 -1.35
C PRO A 93 -4.11 9.29 -1.19
N LEU A 94 -3.21 9.77 -2.05
CA LEU A 94 -1.81 9.37 -2.09
C LEU A 94 -0.88 10.55 -1.86
N HIS A 95 0.01 10.42 -0.89
CA HIS A 95 1.18 11.29 -0.77
C HIS A 95 2.46 10.49 -0.95
N PHE A 96 3.36 11.08 -1.71
CA PHE A 96 4.67 10.54 -2.00
C PHE A 96 5.71 11.30 -1.19
N GLY A 97 6.40 10.59 -0.30
CA GLY A 97 7.64 11.01 0.31
C GLY A 97 8.83 10.60 -0.57
N TYR A 98 9.71 9.75 -0.04
CA TYR A 98 10.92 9.32 -0.73
C TYR A 98 10.69 8.07 -1.60
N VAL A 99 10.43 8.29 -2.90
CA VAL A 99 10.14 7.23 -3.91
C VAL A 99 10.87 7.46 -5.26
N PRO A 100 12.22 7.57 -5.28
CA PRO A 100 12.98 7.96 -6.47
C PRO A 100 12.86 7.02 -7.69
N GLU A 101 12.56 5.73 -7.52
CA GLU A 101 12.42 4.79 -8.65
C GLU A 101 10.99 4.71 -9.22
N LEU A 102 10.06 5.56 -8.75
CA LEU A 102 8.66 5.52 -9.18
C LEU A 102 8.53 5.91 -10.66
N ARG A 103 7.94 5.02 -11.46
CA ARG A 103 7.78 5.20 -12.92
C ARG A 103 6.32 5.29 -13.35
N SER A 104 5.44 4.61 -12.63
CA SER A 104 4.03 4.49 -13.03
C SER A 104 3.12 4.71 -11.83
N VAL A 105 2.14 5.59 -12.01
CA VAL A 105 1.07 5.82 -11.05
C VAL A 105 -0.25 5.67 -11.81
N LEU A 106 -1.01 4.64 -11.45
CA LEU A 106 -2.32 4.37 -12.03
C LEU A 106 -3.38 4.68 -10.99
N LEU A 107 -4.20 5.68 -11.29
CA LEU A 107 -5.26 6.15 -10.42
C LEU A 107 -6.57 6.01 -11.18
N ASP A 108 -7.50 5.27 -10.61
CA ASP A 108 -8.83 5.08 -11.17
C ASP A 108 -9.87 5.18 -10.05
N SER A 109 -10.59 6.29 -10.01
CA SER A 109 -11.68 6.49 -9.07
C SER A 109 -13.00 6.05 -9.70
N ARG A 110 -13.68 5.12 -9.03
CA ARG A 110 -15.15 5.13 -8.99
C ARG A 110 -15.57 6.13 -7.94
N ALA A 111 -15.30 7.41 -8.17
CA ALA A 111 -15.96 8.45 -7.40
C ALA A 111 -17.46 8.31 -7.69
N MET A 112 -18.16 7.52 -6.87
CA MET A 112 -19.60 7.63 -6.77
C MET A 112 -19.80 9.04 -6.22
N ALA A 113 -20.17 9.98 -7.09
CA ALA A 113 -20.76 11.23 -6.63
C ALA A 113 -21.95 10.82 -5.75
N TRP A 114 -21.86 11.09 -4.45
CA TRP A 114 -22.98 11.00 -3.53
C TRP A 114 -23.61 12.38 -3.44
#